data_AF-A0A6G6Y573-F1
#
_entry.id   AF-A0A6G6Y573-F1
#
_cell.length_a   1.000
_cell.length_b   1.000
_cell.length_c   1.000
_cell.angle_alpha   90.00
_cell.angle_beta   90.00
_cell.angle_gamma   90.00
#
_symmetry.space_group_name_H-M   'P 1'
#
loop_
_entity.id
_entity.type
_entity.pdbx_description
1 polymer ?
#
loop_
_entity_poly.entity_id
_entity_poly.type
_entity_poly.pdbx_seq_one_letter_code
_entity_poly.pdbx_strand_id
1 'polypeptide(L)'
;MSDPNAGTLSEAKPPMTPGTYLRKRREASGLCVLDVAVRIAAPGQTARLVRSLNEIERDELHVTDAILHALRHAFAFDPQIYAQLLDLHVSDAAAAAMLPHPQLCRVCACSWHDPCQTDDGPCHWQERDLCSACVGADPGEPEAAPASGERQAA
;
A
#
# COMPACT_ATOMS: atom_id res chain seq x y z
N MET A 1 -6.63 21.06 -45.30
CA MET A 1 -7.33 20.09 -44.45
C MET A 1 -6.46 19.93 -43.23
N SER A 2 -6.79 20.66 -42.17
CA SER A 2 -6.03 20.66 -40.91
C SER A 2 -6.74 19.68 -39.98
N ASP A 3 -6.04 18.65 -39.52
CA ASP A 3 -6.58 17.70 -38.54
C ASP A 3 -6.80 18.40 -37.19
N PRO A 4 -8.04 18.49 -36.68
CA PRO A 4 -8.32 19.03 -35.36
C PRO A 4 -8.44 17.86 -34.38
N ASN A 5 -7.35 17.15 -34.11
CA ASN A 5 -7.35 16.19 -33.01
C ASN A 5 -5.96 16.03 -32.39
N ALA A 6 -5.40 17.16 -31.93
CA ALA A 6 -4.42 17.14 -30.86
C ALA A 6 -5.18 16.89 -29.54
N GLY A 7 -5.70 15.67 -29.39
CA GLY A 7 -6.23 15.18 -28.13
C GLY A 7 -5.08 15.12 -27.15
N THR A 8 -5.11 16.01 -26.15
CA THR A 8 -4.18 16.06 -25.03
C THR A 8 -4.08 14.65 -24.46
N LEU A 9 -2.90 14.03 -24.57
CA LEU A 9 -2.60 12.77 -23.89
C LEU A 9 -2.76 13.05 -22.40
N SER A 10 -3.89 12.63 -21.84
CA SER A 10 -4.20 12.71 -20.42
C SER A 10 -3.00 12.17 -19.66
N GLU A 11 -2.40 13.01 -18.81
CA GLU A 11 -1.30 12.61 -17.92
C GLU A 11 -1.80 11.48 -17.03
N ALA A 12 -1.48 10.23 -17.40
CA ALA A 12 -1.77 9.08 -16.59
C ALA A 12 -0.94 9.21 -15.31
N LYS A 13 -1.62 9.30 -14.15
CA LYS A 13 -0.96 9.27 -12.84
C LYS A 13 -0.02 8.05 -12.80
N PRO A 14 1.24 8.22 -12.38
CA PRO A 14 2.17 7.11 -12.32
C PRO A 14 1.60 6.00 -11.42
N PRO A 15 1.83 4.72 -11.77
CA PRO A 15 1.39 3.62 -10.94
C PRO A 15 1.93 3.74 -9.52
N MET A 16 1.16 3.24 -8.55
CA MET A 16 1.62 3.09 -7.19
C MET A 16 2.90 2.24 -7.15
N THR A 17 3.92 2.69 -6.42
CA THR A 17 5.15 1.90 -6.26
C THR A 17 4.94 0.74 -5.26
N PRO A 18 5.76 -0.32 -5.31
CA PRO A 18 5.70 -1.44 -4.36
C PRO A 18 5.79 -0.99 -2.89
N GLY A 19 6.72 -0.09 -2.57
CA GLY A 19 6.92 0.49 -1.25
C GLY A 19 5.72 1.31 -0.80
N THR A 20 5.16 2.13 -1.70
CA THR A 20 3.92 2.89 -1.42
C THR A 20 2.73 1.96 -1.17
N TYR A 21 2.63 0.85 -1.91
CA TYR A 21 1.61 -0.17 -1.71
C TYR A 21 1.71 -0.79 -0.32
N LEU A 22 2.88 -1.30 0.08
CA LEU A 22 3.08 -1.88 1.41
C LEU A 22 2.81 -0.87 2.54
N ARG A 23 3.27 0.37 2.39
CA ARG A 23 3.00 1.46 3.35
C ARG A 23 1.50 1.66 3.54
N LYS A 24 0.75 1.85 2.45
CA LYS A 24 -0.70 2.10 2.49
C LYS A 24 -1.48 0.93 3.09
N ARG A 25 -1.09 -0.32 2.78
CA ARG A 25 -1.71 -1.52 3.37
C ARG A 25 -1.44 -1.64 4.87
N ARG A 26 -0.20 -1.33 5.30
CA ARG A 26 0.16 -1.26 6.72
C ARG A 26 -0.66 -0.20 7.45
N GLU A 27 -0.74 1.01 6.91
CA GLU A 27 -1.47 2.13 7.49
C GLU A 27 -2.98 1.87 7.56
N ALA A 28 -3.56 1.29 6.51
CA ALA A 28 -4.96 0.86 6.49
C ALA A 28 -5.28 -0.24 7.52
N SER A 29 -4.26 -0.96 7.99
CA SER A 29 -4.38 -1.93 9.09
C SER A 29 -4.15 -1.30 10.47
N GLY A 30 -4.00 0.02 10.55
CA GLY A 30 -3.78 0.76 11.80
C GLY A 30 -2.41 0.54 12.43
N LEU A 31 -1.41 0.06 11.68
CA LEU A 31 -0.10 -0.28 12.21
C LEU A 31 0.94 0.79 11.88
N CYS A 32 1.80 1.14 12.83
CA CYS A 32 3.03 1.84 12.52
C CYS A 32 4.16 0.85 12.16
N VAL A 33 5.28 1.36 11.62
CA VAL A 33 6.44 0.52 11.26
C VAL A 33 7.00 -0.23 12.49
N LEU A 34 6.98 0.40 13.66
CA LEU A 34 7.45 -0.23 14.90
C LEU A 34 6.57 -1.43 15.29
N ASP A 35 5.25 -1.33 15.15
CA ASP A 35 4.32 -2.43 15.45
C ASP A 35 4.62 -3.65 14.58
N VAL A 36 4.83 -3.43 13.28
CA VAL A 36 5.20 -4.50 12.34
C VAL A 36 6.54 -5.10 12.72
N ALA A 37 7.54 -4.27 13.01
CA ALA A 37 8.87 -4.77 13.36
C ALA A 37 8.88 -5.60 14.65
N VAL A 38 8.12 -5.19 15.67
CA VAL A 38 7.98 -5.96 16.93
C VAL A 38 7.33 -7.33 16.67
N ARG A 39 6.37 -7.40 15.75
CA ARG A 39 5.66 -8.66 15.43
C ARG A 39 6.53 -9.69 14.71
N ILE A 40 7.45 -9.25 13.84
CA ILE A 40 8.14 -10.16 12.91
C ILE A 40 9.66 -10.22 13.10
N ALA A 41 10.26 -9.34 13.92
CA ALA A 41 11.69 -9.38 14.17
C ALA A 41 12.08 -10.61 15.00
N ALA A 42 13.24 -11.20 14.66
CA ALA A 42 13.95 -12.05 15.59
C ALA A 42 14.44 -11.24 16.81
N PRO A 43 14.70 -11.90 17.97
CA PRO A 43 15.21 -11.21 19.16
C PRO A 43 16.44 -10.34 18.88
N GLY A 44 16.40 -9.10 19.35
CA GLY A 44 17.49 -8.13 19.16
C GLY A 44 17.59 -7.48 17.77
N GLN A 45 16.70 -7.82 16.82
CA GLN A 45 16.73 -7.29 15.45
C GLN A 45 15.72 -6.16 15.18
N THR A 46 14.88 -5.77 16.15
CA THR A 46 13.78 -4.82 15.94
C THR A 46 14.23 -3.49 15.32
N ALA A 47 15.28 -2.85 15.88
CA ALA A 47 15.76 -1.57 15.37
C ALA A 47 16.31 -1.65 13.94
N ARG A 48 16.98 -2.76 13.60
CA ARG A 48 17.44 -3.03 12.23
C ARG A 48 16.26 -3.21 11.29
N LEU A 49 15.26 -3.98 11.71
CA LEU A 49 14.09 -4.23 10.88
C LEU A 49 13.26 -2.96 10.67
N VAL A 50 13.08 -2.10 11.68
CA VAL A 50 12.43 -0.79 11.50
C VAL A 50 13.11 0.03 10.42
N ARG A 51 14.45 0.03 10.37
CA ARG A 51 15.19 0.72 9.32
C ARG A 51 14.94 0.10 7.95
N SER A 52 15.03 -1.22 7.83
CA SER A 52 14.79 -1.91 6.56
C SER A 52 13.37 -1.73 6.05
N LEU A 53 12.35 -1.74 6.92
CA LEU A 53 10.96 -1.47 6.54
C LEU A 53 10.78 -0.03 6.01
N ASN A 54 11.46 0.93 6.63
CA ASN A 54 11.47 2.32 6.17
C ASN A 54 12.15 2.48 4.80
N GLU A 55 13.23 1.74 4.53
CA GLU A 55 13.91 1.71 3.22
C GLU A 55 13.01 1.04 2.17
N ILE A 56 12.35 -0.08 2.53
CA ILE A 56 11.38 -0.78 1.68
C ILE A 56 10.22 0.13 1.27
N GLU A 57 9.61 0.84 2.22
CA GLU A 57 8.46 1.72 1.95
C GLU A 57 8.82 2.98 1.13
N ARG A 58 10.12 3.28 0.99
CA ARG A 58 10.65 4.32 0.09
C ARG A 58 11.16 3.76 -1.24
N ASP A 59 10.97 2.46 -1.47
CA ASP A 59 11.50 1.75 -2.63
C ASP A 59 13.04 1.81 -2.72
N GLU A 60 13.74 2.02 -1.60
CA GLU A 60 15.21 2.05 -1.51
C GLU A 60 15.81 0.64 -1.30
N LEU A 61 14.98 -0.30 -0.84
CA LEU A 61 15.35 -1.68 -0.60
C LEU A 61 14.25 -2.62 -1.10
N HIS A 62 14.61 -3.61 -1.92
CA HIS A 62 13.67 -4.64 -2.33
C HIS A 62 13.44 -5.67 -1.22
N VAL A 63 12.18 -6.08 -1.06
CA VAL A 63 11.76 -7.11 -0.11
C VAL A 63 12.23 -8.48 -0.58
N THR A 64 12.80 -9.29 0.33
CA THR A 64 13.09 -10.70 0.06
C THR A 64 11.85 -11.56 0.32
N ASP A 65 11.75 -12.75 -0.28
CA ASP A 65 10.61 -13.66 -0.06
C ASP A 65 10.35 -13.97 1.42
N ALA A 66 11.41 -14.09 2.22
CA ALA A 66 11.30 -14.32 3.65
C ALA A 66 10.64 -13.13 4.38
N ILE A 67 11.03 -11.89 4.04
CA ILE A 67 10.41 -10.69 4.62
C ILE A 67 8.98 -10.55 4.10
N LEU A 68 8.73 -10.79 2.80
CA LEU A 68 7.39 -10.72 2.22
C LEU A 68 6.44 -11.71 2.91
N HIS A 69 6.89 -12.95 3.15
CA HIS A 69 6.15 -13.94 3.90
C HIS A 69 5.86 -13.49 5.33
N ALA A 70 6.85 -12.93 6.03
CA ALA A 70 6.68 -12.43 7.39
C ALA A 70 5.69 -11.26 7.46
N LEU A 71 5.73 -10.33 6.50
CA LEU A 71 4.81 -9.20 6.41
C LEU A 71 3.35 -9.65 6.26
N ARG A 72 3.09 -10.74 5.53
CA ARG A 72 1.72 -11.28 5.34
C ARG A 72 1.06 -11.74 6.64
N HIS A 73 1.87 -12.07 7.64
CA HIS A 73 1.39 -12.40 8.98
C HIS A 73 1.20 -11.16 9.86
N ALA A 74 1.77 -10.01 9.49
CA ALA A 74 1.65 -8.77 10.25
C ALA A 74 0.43 -7.93 9.84
N PHE A 75 0.14 -7.85 8.54
CA PHE A 75 -1.00 -7.14 7.98
C PHE A 75 -1.43 -7.72 6.62
N ALA A 76 -2.67 -7.39 6.21
CA ALA A 76 -3.26 -7.92 4.98
C ALA A 76 -2.77 -7.17 3.73
N PHE A 77 -2.21 -7.91 2.78
CA PHE A 77 -1.92 -7.45 1.42
C PHE A 77 -1.90 -8.65 0.48
N ASP A 78 -2.03 -8.38 -0.82
CA ASP A 78 -1.92 -9.38 -1.88
C ASP A 78 -0.47 -9.43 -2.42
N PRO A 79 0.27 -10.56 -2.23
CA PRO A 79 1.62 -10.70 -2.75
C PRO A 79 1.69 -10.70 -4.28
N GLN A 80 0.61 -11.08 -4.98
CA GLN A 80 0.56 -11.05 -6.44
C GLN A 80 0.52 -9.61 -6.95
N ILE A 81 -0.25 -8.74 -6.28
CA ILE A 81 -0.26 -7.30 -6.55
C ILE A 81 1.13 -6.71 -6.28
N TYR A 82 1.75 -7.05 -5.15
CA TYR A 82 3.11 -6.58 -4.86
C TYR A 82 4.11 -6.97 -5.96
N ALA A 83 4.10 -8.22 -6.41
CA ALA A 83 4.96 -8.70 -7.49
C ALA A 83 4.71 -7.95 -8.81
N GLN A 84 3.44 -7.76 -9.19
CA GLN A 84 3.06 -7.01 -10.38
C GLN A 84 3.53 -5.55 -10.32
N LEU A 85 3.42 -4.90 -9.16
CA LEU A 85 3.94 -3.55 -8.96
C LEU A 85 5.46 -3.51 -9.03
N LEU A 86 6.15 -4.55 -8.55
CA LEU A 86 7.61 -4.65 -8.64
C LEU A 86 8.05 -4.75 -10.10
N ASP A 87 7.41 -5.61 -10.89
CA ASP A 87 7.65 -5.73 -12.33
C ASP A 87 7.45 -4.38 -13.05
N LEU A 88 6.36 -3.67 -12.75
CA LEU A 88 6.10 -2.32 -13.27
C LEU A 88 7.18 -1.31 -12.84
N HIS A 89 7.68 -1.41 -11.61
CA HIS A 89 8.61 -0.44 -11.03
C HIS A 89 10.04 -0.58 -11.58
N VAL A 90 10.50 -1.81 -11.81
CA VAL A 90 11.85 -2.09 -12.31
C VAL A 90 11.95 -2.10 -13.83
N SER A 91 10.81 -2.15 -14.53
CA SER A 91 10.77 -2.12 -16.00
C SER A 91 11.07 -0.72 -16.54
N ASP A 92 11.68 -0.65 -17.72
CA ASP A 92 11.74 0.60 -18.46
C ASP A 92 10.35 1.05 -18.91
N ALA A 93 10.23 2.31 -19.34
CA ALA A 93 8.94 2.91 -19.69
C ALA A 93 8.22 2.20 -20.84
N ALA A 94 8.95 1.64 -21.82
CA ALA A 94 8.34 0.96 -22.96
C ALA A 94 7.78 -0.41 -22.53
N ALA A 95 8.54 -1.16 -21.73
CA ALA A 95 8.08 -2.42 -21.17
C ALA A 95 6.92 -2.22 -20.19
N ALA A 96 7.01 -1.24 -19.29
CA ALA A 96 5.97 -0.94 -18.30
C ALA A 96 4.63 -0.59 -18.96
N ALA A 97 4.64 0.12 -20.09
CA ALA A 97 3.42 0.49 -20.82
C ALA A 97 2.64 -0.73 -21.37
N MET A 98 3.27 -1.90 -21.47
CA MET A 98 2.64 -3.14 -21.94
C MET A 98 2.17 -4.04 -20.79
N LEU A 99 2.55 -3.73 -19.55
CA LEU A 99 2.15 -4.50 -18.38
C LEU A 99 0.76 -4.06 -17.87
N PRO A 100 -0.09 -4.98 -17.42
CA PRO A 100 -1.35 -4.61 -16.82
C PRO A 100 -1.12 -3.80 -15.54
N HIS A 101 -1.91 -2.76 -15.33
CA HIS A 101 -1.90 -2.01 -14.07
C HIS A 101 -3.01 -2.54 -13.15
N PRO A 102 -2.68 -2.90 -11.89
CA PRO A 102 -3.70 -3.36 -10.96
C PRO A 102 -4.64 -2.23 -10.56
N GLN A 103 -5.93 -2.54 -10.41
CA GLN A 103 -6.90 -1.60 -9.85
C GLN A 103 -6.73 -1.56 -8.32
N LEU A 104 -6.23 -0.43 -7.81
CA LEU A 104 -5.95 -0.22 -6.40
C LEU A 104 -6.61 1.06 -5.90
N CYS A 105 -7.07 1.03 -4.64
CA CYS A 105 -7.58 2.24 -4.00
C CYS A 105 -6.42 3.24 -3.80
N ARG A 106 -6.58 4.47 -4.30
CA ARG A 106 -5.59 5.54 -4.19
C ARG A 106 -5.25 5.92 -2.75
N VAL A 107 -6.14 5.64 -1.80
CA VAL A 107 -5.98 5.95 -0.36
C VAL A 107 -5.34 4.77 0.38
N CYS A 108 -6.03 3.62 0.48
CA CYS A 108 -5.61 2.47 1.29
C CYS A 108 -4.92 1.34 0.51
N ALA A 109 -4.83 1.45 -0.81
CA ALA A 109 -4.23 0.46 -1.70
C ALA A 109 -4.91 -0.93 -1.71
N CYS A 110 -6.11 -1.10 -1.17
CA CYS A 110 -6.82 -2.39 -1.32
C CYS A 110 -7.09 -2.68 -2.80
N SER A 111 -7.11 -3.97 -3.14
CA SER A 111 -7.62 -4.50 -4.40
C SER A 111 -8.93 -5.26 -4.18
N TRP A 112 -9.46 -5.87 -5.23
CA TRP A 112 -10.59 -6.79 -5.13
C TRP A 112 -10.27 -8.07 -4.34
N HIS A 113 -9.00 -8.50 -4.34
CA HIS A 113 -8.58 -9.75 -3.68
C HIS A 113 -8.24 -9.55 -2.20
N ASP A 114 -8.01 -8.32 -1.76
CA ASP A 114 -7.68 -7.96 -0.39
C ASP A 114 -8.46 -6.70 0.08
N PRO A 115 -9.81 -6.75 0.08
CA PRO A 115 -10.63 -5.61 0.46
C PRO A 115 -10.36 -5.21 1.92
N CYS A 116 -10.42 -3.91 2.20
CA CYS A 116 -10.49 -3.42 3.57
C CYS A 116 -11.68 -4.04 4.30
N GLN A 117 -11.53 -4.30 5.59
CA GLN A 117 -12.62 -4.74 6.45
C GLN A 117 -13.15 -3.53 7.22
N THR A 118 -14.45 -3.26 7.10
CA THR A 118 -15.17 -2.25 7.88
C THR A 118 -16.26 -2.94 8.71
N ASP A 119 -16.94 -2.17 9.57
CA ASP A 119 -18.06 -2.69 10.36
C ASP A 119 -19.23 -3.18 9.49
N ASP A 120 -19.39 -2.60 8.29
CA ASP A 120 -20.38 -3.00 7.29
C ASP A 120 -19.93 -4.18 6.40
N GLY A 121 -18.73 -4.72 6.64
CA GLY A 121 -18.13 -5.82 5.89
C GLY A 121 -16.99 -5.40 4.96
N PRO A 122 -16.63 -6.22 3.95
CA PRO A 122 -15.56 -5.88 3.03
C PRO A 122 -15.93 -4.66 2.17
N CYS A 123 -14.98 -3.75 1.97
CA CYS A 123 -15.19 -2.62 1.08
C CYS A 123 -15.42 -3.05 -0.38
N HIS A 124 -16.07 -2.19 -1.16
CA HIS A 124 -16.27 -2.36 -2.59
C HIS A 124 -15.79 -1.12 -3.36
N TRP A 125 -15.68 -1.21 -4.69
CA TRP A 125 -15.29 -0.07 -5.51
C TRP A 125 -16.42 0.95 -5.63
N GLN A 126 -16.10 2.22 -5.36
CA GLN A 126 -17.00 3.37 -5.60
C GLN A 126 -16.58 4.15 -6.85
N GLU A 127 -15.27 4.25 -7.07
CA GLU A 127 -14.68 4.83 -8.27
C GLU A 127 -13.62 3.88 -8.83
N ARG A 128 -13.06 4.23 -9.99
CA ARG A 128 -11.99 3.46 -10.64
C ARG A 128 -10.82 3.19 -9.70
N ASP A 129 -10.44 4.14 -8.85
CA ASP A 129 -9.32 4.04 -7.91
C ASP A 129 -9.73 4.44 -6.48
N LEU A 130 -10.99 4.23 -6.07
CA LEU A 130 -11.46 4.50 -4.70
C LEU A 130 -12.42 3.42 -4.20
N CYS A 131 -12.15 2.88 -3.02
CA CYS A 131 -13.06 1.96 -2.34
C CYS A 131 -14.01 2.68 -1.39
N SER A 132 -15.12 2.02 -1.04
CA SER A 132 -16.17 2.52 -0.16
C SER A 132 -15.67 2.87 1.24
N ALA A 133 -14.64 2.18 1.73
CA ALA A 133 -14.03 2.46 3.03
C ALA A 133 -13.20 3.77 3.05
N CYS A 134 -12.87 4.33 1.90
CA CYS A 134 -12.06 5.55 1.79
C CYS A 134 -12.82 6.74 1.22
N VAL A 135 -14.15 6.62 1.06
CA VAL A 135 -14.98 7.77 0.65
C VAL A 135 -14.93 8.84 1.74
N GLY A 136 -14.61 10.07 1.35
CA GLY A 136 -14.50 11.20 2.29
C GLY A 136 -13.20 11.23 3.09
N ALA A 137 -12.32 10.23 2.96
CA ALA A 137 -10.97 10.30 3.49
C ALA A 137 -10.14 11.25 2.61
N ASP A 138 -9.69 12.37 3.18
CA ASP A 138 -8.72 13.21 2.50
C ASP A 138 -7.39 12.44 2.43
N PRO A 139 -6.76 12.25 1.24
CA PRO A 139 -5.49 11.53 1.12
C PRO A 139 -4.29 12.20 1.84
N GLY A 140 -4.51 13.27 2.62
CA GLY A 140 -3.48 14.12 3.21
C GLY A 140 -3.32 14.12 4.74
N GLU A 141 -4.22 13.54 5.54
CA GLU A 141 -4.05 13.52 7.00
C GLU A 141 -4.24 12.12 7.58
N PRO A 142 -3.22 11.55 8.27
CA PRO A 142 -3.44 10.38 9.09
C PRO A 142 -4.42 10.79 10.19
N GLU A 143 -5.63 10.23 10.16
CA GLU A 143 -6.55 10.28 11.27
C GLU A 143 -5.80 9.77 12.51
N ALA A 144 -5.53 10.69 13.43
CA ALA A 144 -4.77 10.39 14.64
C ALA A 144 -5.47 9.24 15.36
N ALA A 145 -4.77 8.11 15.48
CA ALA A 145 -5.25 6.96 16.22
C ALA A 145 -5.79 7.43 17.59
N PRO A 146 -6.98 6.97 18.02
CA PRO A 146 -7.48 7.32 19.34
C PRO A 146 -6.45 6.84 20.36
N ALA A 147 -5.95 7.78 21.18
CA ALA A 147 -5.03 7.50 22.25
C ALA A 147 -5.59 6.33 23.08
N SER A 148 -4.86 5.21 23.08
CA SER A 148 -5.18 4.03 23.87
C SER A 148 -5.48 4.46 25.30
N GLY A 149 -6.76 4.35 25.67
CA GLY A 149 -7.29 4.72 26.97
C GLY A 149 -6.51 4.09 28.11
N GLU A 150 -6.25 4.93 29.09
CA GLU A 150 -5.45 4.69 30.28
C GLU A 150 -5.83 3.39 31.00
N ARG A 151 -4.82 2.59 31.35
CA ARG A 151 -4.95 1.63 32.46
C ARG A 151 -5.09 2.43 33.74
N GLN A 152 -6.30 2.58 34.26
CA GLN A 152 -6.50 2.95 35.66
C GLN A 152 -6.41 1.68 36.51
N ALA A 153 -5.34 1.60 37.30
CA ALA A 153 -5.25 0.73 38.45
C ALA A 153 -5.97 1.38 39.63
N ALA A 154 -6.91 0.66 40.22
CA ALA A 154 -7.29 0.77 41.63
C ALA A 154 -7.79 -0.60 42.10
#